data_AF-A0A7W9LM54-F1
#
_entry.id   AF-A0A7W9LM54-F1
#
_cell.length_a   1.000
_cell.length_b   1.000
_cell.length_c   1.000
_cell.angle_alpha   90.00
_cell.angle_beta   90.00
_cell.angle_gamma   90.00
#
_symmetry.space_group_name_H-M   'P 1'
#
loop_
_entity.id
_entity.type
_entity.pdbx_description
1 polymer ?
#
loop_
_entity_poly.entity_id
_entity_poly.type
_entity_poly.pdbx_seq_one_letter_code
_entity_poly.pdbx_strand_id
1 'polypeptide(L)'
;MTELLAGAAFRELFDRYEHTAFRLETRERYVDDEEQEPLRKFLAAEPADDTWFLDWVEDIEAATAAGKRIERVRVVNEPFSDYTRFGLDLARLNVSAGEDIRYLPRPVASDLALPDEDFWIFDSKTLAVLRFADDDRLQGVEVIDDPAQVLLRCQWRDAAWHYAIPGAPVVRESGMGDLRSGTVSYSHHRRGRSSFRRAGPPAALGRSP
;
A
#
# COMPACT_ATOMS: atom_id res chain seq x y z
N MET A 1 7.71 28.53 7.04
CA MET A 1 7.93 27.26 6.32
C MET A 1 7.68 26.16 7.32
N THR A 2 6.72 25.28 7.08
CA THR A 2 6.54 24.07 7.88
C THR A 2 7.74 23.14 7.61
N GLU A 3 8.31 22.57 8.67
CA GLU A 3 9.38 21.58 8.56
C GLU A 3 8.82 20.26 8.00
N LEU A 4 9.51 19.67 7.02
CA LEU A 4 9.12 18.39 6.43
C LEU A 4 9.95 17.27 7.04
N LEU A 5 9.27 16.20 7.47
CA LEU A 5 9.91 14.97 7.92
C LEU A 5 10.35 14.13 6.72
N ALA A 6 11.45 13.40 6.87
CA ALA A 6 11.94 12.45 5.87
C ALA A 6 12.64 11.27 6.56
N GLY A 7 12.81 10.16 5.83
CA GLY A 7 13.54 8.97 6.30
C GLY A 7 13.07 8.48 7.67
N ALA A 8 14.01 8.32 8.61
CA ALA A 8 13.73 7.82 9.96
C ALA A 8 12.64 8.61 10.71
N ALA A 9 12.62 9.94 10.61
CA ALA A 9 11.62 10.75 11.30
C ALA A 9 10.19 10.51 10.79
N PHE A 10 10.04 10.20 9.49
CA PHE A 10 8.76 9.77 8.93
C PHE A 10 8.41 8.34 9.37
N ARG A 11 9.40 7.43 9.37
CA ARG A 11 9.22 6.03 9.81
C ARG A 11 8.72 5.92 11.25
N GLU A 12 9.19 6.80 12.14
CA GLU A 12 8.74 6.85 13.55
C GLU A 12 7.22 7.02 13.73
N LEU A 13 6.49 7.56 12.73
CA LEU A 13 5.03 7.65 12.81
C LEU A 13 4.36 6.26 12.83
N PHE A 14 4.95 5.28 12.13
CA PHE A 14 4.46 3.90 12.07
C PHE A 14 4.73 3.12 13.37
N ASP A 15 5.71 3.55 14.16
CA ASP A 15 5.95 2.97 15.48
C ASP A 15 4.95 3.47 16.53
N ARG A 16 4.47 4.72 16.38
CA ARG A 16 3.73 5.45 17.41
C ARG A 16 2.21 5.27 17.37
N TYR A 17 1.63 4.94 16.22
CA TYR A 17 0.18 4.78 16.13
C TYR A 17 -0.30 3.52 16.87
N GLU A 18 -1.49 3.57 17.44
CA GLU A 18 -2.00 2.54 18.37
C GLU A 18 -3.07 1.64 17.73
N HIS A 19 -3.82 2.13 16.75
CA HIS A 19 -5.01 1.46 16.26
C HIS A 19 -5.11 1.39 14.74
N THR A 20 -4.95 2.52 14.04
CA THR A 20 -5.23 2.60 12.60
C THR A 20 -4.23 3.48 11.87
N ALA A 21 -3.70 2.99 10.75
CA ALA A 21 -3.02 3.78 9.74
C ALA A 21 -3.79 3.66 8.43
N PHE A 22 -4.19 4.80 7.84
CA PHE A 22 -4.88 4.85 6.56
C PHE A 22 -4.08 5.64 5.53
N ARG A 23 -3.94 5.11 4.31
CA ARG A 23 -3.24 5.74 3.19
C ARG A 23 -4.19 6.08 2.04
N LEU A 24 -4.16 7.34 1.59
CA LEU A 24 -4.71 7.72 0.28
C LEU A 24 -3.56 7.99 -0.70
N GLU A 25 -3.61 7.35 -1.86
CA GLU A 25 -2.70 7.56 -2.99
C GLU A 25 -3.47 8.06 -4.19
N THR A 26 -3.13 9.24 -4.70
CA THR A 26 -3.87 9.91 -5.77
C THR A 26 -3.08 10.00 -7.07
N ARG A 27 -1.74 9.88 -6.99
CA ARG A 27 -0.81 9.99 -8.13
C ARG A 27 -0.77 8.71 -8.97
N GLU A 28 -0.39 8.86 -10.24
CA GLU A 28 -0.20 7.74 -11.16
C GLU A 28 1.16 7.04 -11.03
N ARG A 29 2.12 7.74 -10.43
CA ARG A 29 3.52 7.35 -10.34
C ARG A 29 4.19 8.03 -9.17
N TYR A 30 5.17 7.33 -8.61
CA TYR A 30 6.15 7.87 -7.69
C TYR A 30 7.56 7.60 -8.24
N VAL A 31 8.51 8.46 -7.92
CA VAL A 31 9.93 8.23 -8.20
C VAL A 31 10.64 7.98 -6.89
N ASP A 32 10.97 6.72 -6.68
CA ASP A 32 11.87 6.23 -5.63
C ASP A 32 13.06 5.53 -6.30
N ASP A 33 14.27 5.79 -5.80
CA ASP A 33 15.50 5.19 -6.32
C ASP A 33 15.54 3.68 -6.02
N GLU A 34 14.96 3.23 -4.90
CA GLU A 34 14.90 1.81 -4.54
C GLU A 34 13.94 1.01 -5.45
N GLU A 35 12.92 1.67 -6.01
CA GLU A 35 11.92 1.05 -6.89
C GLU A 35 12.40 0.93 -8.36
N GLN A 36 13.45 1.63 -8.79
CA GLN A 36 13.83 1.70 -10.21
C GLN A 36 14.20 0.34 -10.82
N GLU A 37 15.07 -0.41 -10.14
CA GLU A 37 15.51 -1.73 -10.64
C GLU A 37 14.40 -2.79 -10.53
N PRO A 38 13.65 -2.88 -9.41
CA PRO A 38 12.45 -3.73 -9.32
C PRO A 38 11.42 -3.45 -10.43
N LEU A 39 11.12 -2.18 -10.71
CA LEU A 39 10.21 -1.78 -11.78
C LEU A 39 10.77 -2.20 -13.16
N ARG A 40 12.07 -1.98 -13.41
CA ARG A 40 12.71 -2.41 -14.66
C ARG A 40 12.57 -3.92 -14.88
N LYS A 41 12.87 -4.73 -13.85
CA LYS A 41 12.73 -6.19 -13.89
C LYS A 41 11.29 -6.62 -14.17
N PHE A 42 10.32 -6.00 -13.49
CA PHE A 42 8.89 -6.25 -13.69
C PHE A 42 8.47 -6.01 -15.15
N LEU A 43 8.87 -4.87 -15.73
CA LEU A 43 8.53 -4.54 -17.12
C LEU A 43 9.21 -5.46 -18.14
N ALA A 44 10.38 -6.01 -17.81
CA ALA A 44 11.08 -7.00 -18.61
C ALA A 44 10.57 -8.44 -18.40
N ALA A 45 9.58 -8.66 -17.51
CA ALA A 45 9.11 -9.98 -17.08
C ALA A 45 10.25 -10.87 -16.53
N GLU A 46 11.27 -10.25 -15.93
CA GLU A 46 12.34 -10.94 -15.21
C GLU A 46 11.82 -11.42 -13.84
N PRO A 47 12.47 -12.42 -13.22
CA PRO A 47 12.14 -12.83 -11.85
C PRO A 47 12.20 -11.63 -10.89
N ALA A 48 11.14 -11.46 -10.09
CA ALA A 48 11.08 -10.43 -9.07
C ALA A 48 12.14 -10.64 -7.99
N ASP A 49 12.70 -9.53 -7.52
CA ASP A 49 13.55 -9.46 -6.34
C ASP A 49 12.85 -8.54 -5.34
N ASP A 50 12.15 -9.14 -4.38
CA ASP A 50 11.31 -8.42 -3.42
C ASP A 50 12.09 -8.01 -2.15
N THR A 51 13.40 -8.31 -2.08
CA THR A 51 14.20 -8.15 -0.85
C THR A 51 14.23 -6.71 -0.34
N TRP A 52 14.23 -5.73 -1.24
CA TRP A 52 14.18 -4.29 -0.93
C TRP A 52 12.89 -3.87 -0.20
N PHE A 53 11.81 -4.65 -0.32
CA PHE A 53 10.50 -4.32 0.23
C PHE A 53 10.20 -5.06 1.54
N LEU A 54 11.04 -6.02 1.94
CA LEU A 54 10.76 -6.92 3.06
C LEU A 54 10.68 -6.20 4.40
N ASP A 55 11.56 -5.23 4.67
CA ASP A 55 11.53 -4.47 5.93
C ASP A 55 10.17 -3.79 6.16
N TRP A 56 9.55 -3.28 5.11
CA TRP A 56 8.21 -2.68 5.17
C TRP A 56 7.11 -3.74 5.35
N VAL A 57 7.24 -4.89 4.70
CA VAL A 57 6.31 -6.02 4.86
C VAL A 57 6.35 -6.56 6.30
N GLU A 58 7.53 -6.64 6.90
CA GLU A 58 7.72 -7.05 8.29
C GLU A 58 7.07 -6.05 9.27
N ASP A 59 7.18 -4.75 9.02
CA ASP A 59 6.51 -3.71 9.82
C ASP A 59 4.97 -3.87 9.77
N ILE A 60 4.41 -4.11 8.58
CA ILE A 60 2.97 -4.37 8.42
C ILE A 60 2.58 -5.64 9.17
N GLU A 61 3.31 -6.74 9.00
CA GLU A 61 3.00 -8.02 9.64
C GLU A 61 3.03 -7.90 11.17
N ALA A 62 4.03 -7.22 11.72
CA ALA A 62 4.14 -6.97 13.16
C ALA A 62 2.96 -6.13 13.68
N ALA A 63 2.58 -5.08 12.95
CA ALA A 63 1.47 -4.22 13.32
C ALA A 63 0.12 -4.94 13.27
N THR A 64 -0.15 -5.71 12.21
CA THR A 64 -1.40 -6.45 12.04
C THR A 64 -1.50 -7.60 13.05
N ALA A 65 -0.38 -8.28 13.37
CA ALA A 65 -0.31 -9.28 14.43
C ALA A 65 -0.62 -8.70 15.81
N ALA A 66 -0.29 -7.43 16.05
CA ALA A 66 -0.65 -6.68 17.26
C ALA A 66 -2.11 -6.18 17.28
N GLY A 67 -2.90 -6.47 16.24
CA GLY A 67 -4.31 -6.07 16.12
C GLY A 67 -4.53 -4.64 15.60
N LYS A 68 -3.48 -3.96 15.12
CA LYS A 68 -3.61 -2.67 14.43
C LYS A 68 -4.14 -2.89 13.01
N ARG A 69 -4.80 -1.87 12.45
CA ARG A 69 -5.24 -1.87 11.05
C ARG A 69 -4.38 -0.97 10.19
N ILE A 70 -3.97 -1.47 9.03
CA ILE A 70 -3.31 -0.69 7.98
C ILE A 70 -4.18 -0.84 6.73
N GLU A 71 -4.63 0.29 6.20
CA GLU A 71 -5.64 0.36 5.16
C GLU A 71 -5.18 1.35 4.08
N ARG A 72 -5.42 1.03 2.80
CA ARG A 72 -5.00 1.85 1.68
C ARG A 72 -6.07 1.97 0.61
N VAL A 73 -6.26 3.17 0.10
CA VAL A 73 -6.97 3.41 -1.16
C VAL A 73 -6.03 4.02 -2.17
N ARG A 74 -5.91 3.38 -3.34
CA ARG A 74 -5.20 3.91 -4.49
C ARG A 74 -6.17 4.37 -5.57
N VAL A 75 -6.08 5.64 -5.95
CA VAL A 75 -6.77 6.18 -7.13
C VAL A 75 -6.04 5.72 -8.39
N VAL A 76 -6.76 5.11 -9.32
CA VAL A 76 -6.18 4.51 -10.53
C VAL A 76 -6.90 4.98 -11.79
N ASN A 77 -6.15 5.14 -12.89
CA ASN A 77 -6.72 5.38 -14.21
C ASN A 77 -6.95 4.09 -14.97
N GLU A 78 -7.86 4.12 -15.93
CA GLU A 78 -7.99 3.07 -16.93
C GLU A 78 -7.70 3.66 -18.32
N PRO A 79 -6.79 3.06 -19.11
CA PRO A 79 -5.99 1.86 -18.80
C PRO A 79 -4.91 2.11 -17.73
N PHE A 80 -4.50 1.06 -17.01
CA PHE A 80 -3.44 1.16 -15.99
C PHE A 80 -2.09 1.52 -16.62
N SER A 81 -1.39 2.47 -15.99
CA SER A 81 0.01 2.75 -16.28
C SER A 81 0.90 1.58 -15.88
N ASP A 82 2.11 1.53 -16.44
CA ASP A 82 3.16 0.58 -16.08
C ASP A 82 3.43 0.57 -14.57
N TYR A 83 3.52 1.76 -13.98
CA TYR A 83 3.69 1.92 -12.54
C TYR A 83 2.49 1.38 -11.75
N THR A 84 1.26 1.64 -12.21
CA THR A 84 0.06 1.08 -11.56
C THR A 84 0.06 -0.44 -11.60
N ARG A 85 0.44 -1.05 -12.73
CA ARG A 85 0.56 -2.51 -12.88
C ARG A 85 1.63 -3.08 -11.95
N PHE A 86 2.77 -2.42 -11.82
CA PHE A 86 3.81 -2.80 -10.86
C PHE A 86 3.33 -2.69 -9.41
N GLY A 87 2.67 -1.60 -9.04
CA GLY A 87 2.10 -1.42 -7.72
C GLY A 87 0.97 -2.39 -7.38
N LEU A 88 0.23 -2.90 -8.39
CA LEU A 88 -0.74 -3.99 -8.24
C LEU A 88 -0.04 -5.32 -7.97
N ASP A 89 1.08 -5.58 -8.63
CA ASP A 89 1.91 -6.77 -8.39
C ASP A 89 2.49 -6.77 -6.97
N LEU A 90 3.09 -5.65 -6.54
CA LEU A 90 3.65 -5.50 -5.18
C LEU A 90 2.59 -5.61 -4.07
N ALA A 91 1.33 -5.23 -4.35
CA ALA A 91 0.25 -5.33 -3.38
C ALA A 91 0.06 -6.76 -2.84
N ARG A 92 0.48 -7.80 -3.57
CA ARG A 92 0.47 -9.19 -3.08
C ARG A 92 1.24 -9.34 -1.76
N LEU A 93 2.34 -8.61 -1.58
CA LEU A 93 3.21 -8.72 -0.42
C LEU A 93 2.55 -8.07 0.79
N ASN A 94 2.09 -6.83 0.62
CA ASN A 94 1.38 -6.08 1.66
C ASN A 94 0.09 -6.78 2.12
N VAL A 95 -0.73 -7.26 1.18
CA VAL A 95 -1.96 -7.99 1.51
C VAL A 95 -1.65 -9.29 2.24
N SER A 96 -0.55 -9.97 1.89
CA SER A 96 -0.13 -11.18 2.61
C SER A 96 0.32 -10.88 4.05
N ALA A 97 0.86 -9.69 4.31
CA ALA A 97 1.20 -9.20 5.65
C ALA A 97 0.00 -8.62 6.42
N GLY A 98 -1.16 -8.48 5.79
CA GLY A 98 -2.42 -8.09 6.42
C GLY A 98 -2.90 -6.66 6.16
N GLU A 99 -2.29 -5.91 5.24
CA GLU A 99 -2.82 -4.61 4.79
C GLU A 99 -4.11 -4.81 3.95
N ASP A 100 -5.17 -4.01 4.19
CA ASP A 100 -6.36 -3.97 3.31
C ASP A 100 -6.17 -2.88 2.25
N ILE A 101 -5.89 -3.30 1.02
CA ILE A 101 -5.66 -2.42 -0.12
C ILE A 101 -6.88 -2.45 -1.06
N ARG A 102 -7.36 -1.25 -1.39
CA ARG A 102 -8.48 -1.03 -2.30
C ARG A 102 -8.14 -0.03 -3.40
N TYR A 103 -8.88 -0.11 -4.49
CA TYR A 103 -8.63 0.69 -5.69
C TYR A 103 -9.87 1.50 -6.06
N LEU A 104 -9.67 2.80 -6.31
CA LEU A 104 -10.73 3.74 -6.64
C LEU A 104 -10.50 4.25 -8.07
N PRO A 105 -11.41 4.00 -9.03
CA PRO A 105 -11.28 4.56 -10.37
C PRO A 105 -11.26 6.10 -10.34
N ARG A 106 -10.33 6.72 -11.06
CA ARG A 106 -10.14 8.19 -11.06
C ARG A 106 -11.41 8.99 -11.36
N PRO A 107 -12.28 8.59 -12.32
CA PRO A 107 -13.54 9.29 -12.54
C PRO A 107 -14.43 9.32 -11.29
N VAL A 108 -14.46 8.22 -10.51
CA VAL A 108 -15.21 8.16 -9.24
C VAL A 108 -14.58 9.05 -8.19
N ALA A 109 -13.24 9.08 -8.09
CA ALA A 109 -12.55 10.00 -7.19
C ALA A 109 -12.86 11.48 -7.52
N SER A 110 -12.94 11.83 -8.81
CA SER A 110 -13.35 13.16 -9.28
C SER A 110 -14.80 13.48 -8.92
N ASP A 111 -15.72 12.54 -9.11
CA ASP A 111 -17.15 12.72 -8.73
C ASP A 111 -17.33 12.93 -7.21
N LEU A 112 -16.44 12.36 -6.39
CA LEU A 112 -16.38 12.56 -4.95
C LEU A 112 -15.64 13.85 -4.53
N ALA A 113 -15.12 14.61 -5.50
CA ALA A 113 -14.28 15.78 -5.26
C ALA A 113 -13.10 15.52 -4.32
N LEU A 114 -12.48 14.33 -4.43
CA LEU A 114 -11.24 14.05 -3.71
C LEU A 114 -10.11 14.94 -4.24
N PRO A 115 -9.22 15.42 -3.36
CA PRO A 115 -8.08 16.23 -3.80
C PRO A 115 -7.04 15.36 -4.50
N ASP A 116 -6.17 15.99 -5.30
CA ASP A 116 -4.91 15.40 -5.75
C ASP A 116 -3.84 15.54 -4.63
N GLU A 117 -4.13 14.98 -3.46
CA GLU A 117 -3.25 15.01 -2.29
C GLU A 117 -3.07 13.62 -1.70
N ASP A 118 -1.80 13.25 -1.52
CA ASP A 118 -1.39 11.99 -0.91
C ASP A 118 -1.15 12.17 0.59
N PHE A 119 -1.73 11.30 1.41
CA PHE A 119 -1.56 11.40 2.85
C PHE A 119 -1.72 10.07 3.58
N TRP A 120 -1.12 10.02 4.77
CA TRP A 120 -1.47 9.05 5.81
C TRP A 120 -2.30 9.71 6.91
N ILE A 121 -3.24 8.95 7.49
CA ILE A 121 -3.92 9.29 8.75
C ILE A 121 -3.56 8.22 9.78
N PHE A 122 -3.00 8.64 10.91
CA PHE A 122 -2.73 7.78 12.06
C PHE A 122 -3.75 8.07 13.16
N ASP A 123 -4.42 7.03 13.64
CA ASP A 123 -5.43 7.01 14.72
C ASP A 123 -6.55 8.07 14.60
N SER A 124 -6.83 8.54 13.38
CA SER A 124 -7.74 9.68 13.13
C SER A 124 -7.37 10.93 13.94
N LYS A 125 -6.06 11.12 14.22
CA LYS A 125 -5.53 12.20 15.06
C LYS A 125 -4.32 12.91 14.44
N THR A 126 -3.49 12.19 13.71
CA THR A 126 -2.29 12.73 13.09
C THR A 126 -2.37 12.55 11.58
N LEU A 127 -2.28 13.64 10.85
CA LEU A 127 -2.21 13.66 9.40
C LEU A 127 -0.76 13.82 8.96
N ALA A 128 -0.33 13.02 8.00
CA ALA A 128 1.00 13.10 7.40
C ALA A 128 0.83 13.26 5.88
N VAL A 129 0.93 14.51 5.40
CA VAL A 129 0.74 14.85 3.97
C VAL A 129 2.07 14.71 3.24
N LEU A 130 2.10 13.91 2.18
CA LEU A 130 3.31 13.72 1.39
C LEU A 130 3.43 14.82 0.37
N ARG A 131 4.58 15.49 0.36
CA ARG A 131 4.90 16.58 -0.55
C ARG A 131 5.87 16.06 -1.62
N PHE A 132 5.39 16.03 -2.86
CA PHE A 132 6.17 15.60 -4.02
C PHE A 132 6.61 16.80 -4.84
N ALA A 133 7.77 16.69 -5.49
CA ALA A 133 8.18 17.61 -6.54
C ALA A 133 7.47 17.30 -7.87
N ASP A 134 7.64 18.18 -8.85
CA ASP A 134 7.05 18.03 -10.19
C ASP A 134 7.56 16.77 -10.92
N ASP A 135 8.71 16.22 -10.52
CA ASP A 135 9.29 15.00 -11.06
C ASP A 135 8.87 13.71 -10.33
N ASP A 136 7.79 13.78 -9.53
CA ASP A 136 7.23 12.68 -8.71
C ASP A 136 8.13 12.20 -7.56
N ARG A 137 9.23 12.91 -7.25
CA ARG A 137 10.08 12.57 -6.09
C ARG A 137 9.50 13.12 -4.79
N LEU A 138 9.50 12.30 -3.74
CA LEU A 138 9.11 12.74 -2.40
C LEU A 138 10.13 13.76 -1.87
N GLN A 139 9.66 14.96 -1.56
CA GLN A 139 10.47 16.01 -0.91
C GLN A 139 10.44 15.88 0.62
N GLY A 140 9.37 15.29 1.16
CA GLY A 140 9.19 15.04 2.57
C GLY A 140 7.72 15.02 2.97
N VAL A 141 7.47 14.98 4.26
CA VAL A 141 6.14 14.77 4.85
C VAL A 141 5.82 15.90 5.81
N GLU A 142 4.72 16.59 5.55
CA GLU A 142 4.18 17.60 6.46
C GLU A 142 3.28 16.92 7.49
N VAL A 143 3.61 17.05 8.77
CA VAL A 143 2.79 16.50 9.86
C VAL A 143 1.86 17.57 10.39
N ILE A 144 0.58 17.23 10.50
CA ILE A 144 -0.50 18.12 10.91
C ILE A 144 -1.33 17.41 11.98
N ASP A 145 -1.48 18.04 13.14
CA ASP A 145 -2.32 17.59 14.27
C ASP A 145 -3.55 18.48 14.50
N ASP A 146 -3.75 19.50 13.64
CA ASP A 146 -4.94 20.34 13.67
C ASP A 146 -6.22 19.50 13.47
N PRO A 147 -7.15 19.45 14.45
CA PRO A 147 -8.30 18.56 14.38
C PRO A 147 -9.23 18.83 13.20
N ALA A 148 -9.34 20.09 12.75
CA ALA A 148 -10.20 20.42 11.62
C ALA A 148 -9.63 19.87 10.31
N GLN A 149 -8.32 19.99 10.10
CA GLN A 149 -7.65 19.41 8.95
C GLN A 149 -7.71 17.88 8.96
N VAL A 150 -7.48 17.25 10.12
CA VAL A 150 -7.56 15.79 10.28
C VAL A 150 -8.98 15.29 10.00
N LEU A 151 -10.01 15.96 10.54
CA LEU A 151 -11.40 15.59 10.31
C LEU A 151 -11.77 15.66 8.82
N LEU A 152 -11.32 16.69 8.10
CA LEU A 152 -11.54 16.80 6.66
C LEU A 152 -10.92 15.62 5.90
N ARG A 153 -9.70 15.19 6.24
CA ARG A 153 -9.06 14.02 5.62
C ARG A 153 -9.74 12.71 6.02
N CYS A 154 -10.28 12.61 7.23
CA CYS A 154 -11.12 11.47 7.63
C CYS A 154 -12.38 11.37 6.77
N GLN A 155 -13.03 12.50 6.42
CA GLN A 155 -14.17 12.49 5.50
C GLN A 155 -13.78 11.99 4.11
N TRP A 156 -12.63 12.42 3.58
CA TRP A 156 -12.10 11.91 2.31
C TRP A 156 -11.74 10.43 2.37
N ARG A 157 -11.11 9.97 3.46
CA ARG A 157 -10.88 8.54 3.70
C ARG A 157 -12.19 7.77 3.61
N ASP A 158 -13.20 8.19 4.37
CA ASP A 158 -14.44 7.44 4.49
C ASP A 158 -15.19 7.39 3.15
N ALA A 159 -15.19 8.50 2.40
CA ALA A 159 -15.73 8.55 1.04
C ALA A 159 -14.95 7.63 0.09
N ALA A 160 -13.62 7.75 0.04
CA ALA A 160 -12.77 6.94 -0.81
C ALA A 160 -12.94 5.44 -0.50
N TRP A 161 -12.92 5.07 0.78
CA TRP A 161 -13.06 3.69 1.26
C TRP A 161 -14.40 3.06 0.88
N HIS A 162 -15.48 3.84 0.96
CA HIS A 162 -16.84 3.37 0.64
C HIS A 162 -16.97 2.95 -0.83
N TYR A 163 -16.36 3.70 -1.75
CA TYR A 163 -16.47 3.47 -3.18
C TYR A 163 -15.29 2.66 -3.77
N ALA A 164 -14.23 2.45 -3.01
CA ALA A 164 -13.08 1.69 -3.47
C ALA A 164 -13.37 0.18 -3.54
N ILE A 165 -12.85 -0.45 -4.59
CA ILE A 165 -13.01 -1.87 -4.88
C ILE A 165 -11.94 -2.65 -4.11
N PRO A 166 -12.31 -3.65 -3.28
CA PRO A 166 -11.34 -4.49 -2.57
C PRO A 166 -10.56 -5.42 -3.49
N GLY A 167 -9.27 -5.58 -3.21
CA GLY A 167 -8.38 -6.45 -3.99
C GLY A 167 -8.03 -5.88 -5.37
N ALA A 168 -7.00 -6.44 -6.01
CA ALA A 168 -6.52 -5.94 -7.29
C ALA A 168 -7.64 -5.98 -8.37
N PRO A 169 -8.02 -4.85 -8.98
CA PRO A 169 -8.98 -4.83 -10.07
C PRO A 169 -8.47 -5.68 -11.24
N VAL A 170 -9.36 -6.49 -11.81
CA VAL A 170 -9.04 -7.29 -12.99
C VAL A 170 -8.97 -6.35 -14.19
N VAL A 171 -7.81 -6.31 -14.85
CA VAL A 171 -7.68 -5.65 -16.17
C VAL A 171 -8.59 -6.39 -17.14
N ARG A 172 -9.71 -5.78 -17.52
CA ARG A 172 -10.52 -6.27 -18.64
C ARG A 172 -9.93 -5.70 -19.92
N GLU A 173 -9.32 -6.56 -20.74
CA GLU A 173 -8.96 -6.17 -22.10
C GLU A 173 -10.24 -5.81 -22.88
N SER A 174 -10.47 -4.51 -23.05
CA SER A 174 -11.43 -3.88 -23.97
C SER A 174 -12.87 -4.42 -23.98
N GLY A 175 -13.78 -3.66 -23.36
CA GLY A 175 -15.22 -3.75 -23.62
C GLY A 175 -16.04 -3.06 -22.54
N MET A 176 -16.52 -1.84 -22.84
CA MET A 176 -17.47 -1.05 -22.05
C MET A 176 -18.47 -1.95 -21.29
N GLY A 177 -18.34 -2.05 -19.96
CA GLY A 177 -19.15 -2.98 -19.16
C GLY A 177 -19.06 -2.69 -17.66
N ASP A 178 -19.91 -1.75 -17.23
CA ASP A 178 -20.45 -1.49 -15.89
C ASP A 178 -19.70 -2.09 -14.67
N LEU A 179 -19.02 -1.21 -13.92
CA LEU A 179 -18.31 -1.50 -12.67
C LEU A 179 -19.25 -1.77 -11.46
N ARG A 180 -20.55 -2.04 -11.67
CA ARG A 180 -21.52 -2.26 -10.58
C ARG A 180 -21.65 -3.71 -10.08
N SER A 181 -20.88 -4.67 -10.56
CA SER A 181 -20.97 -6.06 -10.08
C SER A 181 -19.74 -6.46 -9.26
N GLY A 182 -19.87 -6.42 -7.94
CA GLY A 182 -18.89 -6.89 -6.96
C GLY A 182 -18.70 -8.41 -6.94
N THR A 183 -18.40 -9.02 -8.08
CA THR A 183 -18.02 -10.44 -8.14
C THR A 183 -16.51 -10.55 -8.32
N VAL A 184 -15.81 -10.73 -7.20
CA VAL A 184 -14.38 -11.09 -7.17
C VAL A 184 -14.28 -12.59 -7.49
N SER A 185 -13.64 -12.94 -8.61
CA SER A 185 -13.28 -14.33 -8.91
C SER A 185 -11.76 -14.46 -8.82
N TYR A 186 -11.29 -15.17 -7.80
CA TYR A 186 -9.87 -15.38 -7.53
C TYR A 186 -9.37 -16.61 -8.30
N SER A 187 -8.45 -16.44 -9.25
CA SER A 187 -7.82 -17.55 -9.95
C SER A 187 -6.55 -17.96 -9.22
N HIS A 188 -6.62 -18.91 -8.29
CA HIS A 188 -5.42 -19.55 -7.76
C HIS A 188 -4.74 -20.37 -8.86
N HIS A 189 -3.59 -19.90 -9.34
CA HIS A 189 -2.66 -20.74 -10.07
C HIS A 189 -2.03 -21.74 -9.09
N ARG A 190 -2.64 -22.94 -8.97
CA ARG A 190 -2.06 -24.05 -8.23
C ARG A 190 -0.75 -24.48 -8.90
N ARG A 191 0.39 -24.07 -8.35
CA ARG A 191 1.64 -24.82 -8.56
C ARG A 191 1.66 -26.06 -7.65
N GLY A 192 2.21 -27.12 -8.22
CA GLY A 192 1.94 -28.50 -7.85
C GLY A 192 2.41 -28.91 -6.46
N ARG A 193 1.77 -29.97 -5.97
CA ARG A 193 2.14 -30.71 -4.76
C ARG A 193 3.60 -31.18 -4.84
N SER A 194 4.41 -30.76 -3.89
CA SER A 194 5.61 -31.47 -3.47
C SER A 194 5.47 -31.75 -1.96
N SER A 195 5.66 -33.02 -1.62
CA SER A 195 5.43 -33.64 -0.32
C SER A 195 6.29 -33.06 0.80
N PHE A 196 5.64 -32.73 1.91
CA PHE A 196 6.22 -32.48 3.23
C PHE A 196 7.08 -33.68 3.70
N ARG A 197 8.32 -33.41 4.10
CA ARG A 197 9.02 -34.16 5.16
C ARG A 197 9.35 -33.18 6.28
N ARG A 198 8.83 -33.46 7.48
CA ARG A 198 9.13 -32.74 8.73
C ARG A 198 10.62 -32.90 9.06
N ALA A 199 11.31 -31.79 9.27
CA ALA A 199 12.56 -31.75 10.04
C ALA A 199 12.29 -30.98 11.33
N GLY A 200 12.50 -31.64 12.46
CA GLY A 200 12.35 -31.08 13.80
C GLY A 200 13.51 -30.13 14.18
N PRO A 201 13.41 -29.48 15.35
CA PRO A 201 14.29 -28.40 15.75
C PRO A 201 15.70 -28.89 16.12
N PRO A 202 16.76 -28.09 15.91
CA PRO A 202 18.09 -28.43 16.39
C PRO A 202 18.18 -28.23 17.91
N ALA A 203 18.42 -29.35 18.61
CA ALA A 203 18.75 -29.38 20.03
C ALA A 203 20.22 -28.99 20.28
N ALA A 204 20.42 -28.22 21.34
CA ALA A 204 21.72 -27.81 21.86
C ALA A 204 22.55 -29.03 22.33
N LEU A 205 23.84 -29.02 21.98
CA LEU A 205 24.82 -30.00 22.46
C LEU A 205 25.32 -29.60 23.86
N GLY A 206 25.05 -30.46 24.83
CA GLY A 206 25.61 -30.38 26.17
C GLY A 206 27.07 -30.85 26.26
N ARG A 207 27.74 -30.43 27.32
CA ARG A 207 28.91 -31.11 27.88
C ARG A 207 28.70 -31.32 29.37
N SER A 208 28.70 -32.59 29.74
CA SER A 208 28.97 -33.16 31.08
C SER A 208 30.35 -33.84 31.00
N PRO A 209 30.96 -34.33 32.10
CA PRO A 209 30.43 -34.55 33.45
C PRO A 209 30.95 -33.59 34.54
#